data_AF-A0A255YSY2-F1
#
_entry.id   AF-A0A255YSY2-F1
#
_cell.length_a   1.000
_cell.length_b   1.000
_cell.length_c   1.000
_cell.angle_alpha   90.00
_cell.angle_beta   90.00
_cell.angle_gamma   90.00
#
_symmetry.space_group_name_H-M   'P 1'
#
loop_
_entity.id
_entity.type
_entity.pdbx_description
1 polymer ?
#
loop_
_entity_poly.entity_id
_entity_poly.type
_entity_poly.pdbx_seq_one_letter_code
_entity_poly.pdbx_strand_id
1 'polypeptide(L)' 'MTARGLFGPTGVDEKARGTGLGKALLLASLRAMAADGYAYAVIGGAGPVEFYVKAVGAIPIDGSEPGLYRGMLRPR' A
#
# COMPACT_ATOMS: atom_id res chain seq x y z
N MET A 1 10.22 -14.54 1.73
CA MET A 1 9.54 -13.85 2.85
C MET A 1 8.04 -13.95 2.62
N THR A 2 7.24 -14.33 3.63
CA THR A 2 5.77 -14.32 3.53
C THR A 2 5.22 -13.20 4.40
N ALA A 3 4.61 -12.19 3.78
CA ALA A 3 3.97 -11.06 4.45
C ALA A 3 2.47 -11.09 4.13
N ARG A 4 1.74 -12.03 4.76
CA ARG A 4 0.29 -12.15 4.57
C ARG A 4 -0.41 -10.88 5.03
N GLY A 5 -1.44 -10.47 4.31
CA GLY A 5 -2.16 -9.23 4.61
C GLY A 5 -1.40 -7.96 4.22
N LEU A 6 -0.28 -8.05 3.50
CA LEU A 6 0.46 -6.88 3.02
C LEU A 6 0.01 -6.49 1.59
N PHE A 7 -0.25 -5.21 1.38
CA PHE A 7 -0.36 -4.59 0.06
C PHE A 7 0.90 -3.75 -0.20
N GLY A 8 1.49 -3.92 -1.38
CA GLY A 8 2.60 -3.09 -1.87
C GLY A 8 3.94 -3.83 -2.05
N PRO A 9 4.98 -3.12 -2.52
CA PRO A 9 4.96 -1.70 -2.89
C PRO A 9 4.13 -1.47 -4.16
N THR A 10 3.45 -0.34 -4.24
CA THR A 10 2.55 -0.02 -5.36
C THR A 10 2.97 1.29 -6.02
N GLY A 11 3.02 1.28 -7.36
CA GLY A 11 3.32 2.44 -8.18
C GLY A 11 2.49 2.41 -9.46
N VAL A 12 2.21 3.58 -10.00
CA VAL A 12 1.68 3.75 -11.35
C VAL A 12 2.70 4.48 -12.21
N ASP A 13 2.66 4.24 -13.52
CA ASP A 13 3.45 4.97 -14.49
C ASP A 13 3.25 6.48 -14.32
N GLU A 14 4.29 7.27 -14.58
CA GLU A 14 4.26 8.72 -14.38
C GLU A 14 3.14 9.39 -15.19
N LYS A 15 2.90 8.90 -16.41
CA LYS A 15 1.85 9.40 -17.31
C LYS A 15 0.45 9.08 -16.82
N ALA A 16 0.31 8.10 -15.94
CA ALA A 16 -0.98 7.68 -15.36
C ALA A 16 -1.24 8.29 -13.97
N ARG A 17 -0.29 9.06 -13.41
CA ARG A 17 -0.52 9.79 -12.14
C ARG A 17 -1.63 10.84 -12.31
N GLY A 18 -2.39 11.09 -11.25
CA GLY A 18 -3.51 12.04 -11.28
C GLY A 18 -4.79 11.56 -11.97
N THR A 19 -4.76 10.41 -12.66
CA THR A 19 -5.95 9.84 -13.35
C THR A 19 -6.90 9.08 -12.43
N GLY A 20 -6.50 8.83 -11.18
CA GLY A 20 -7.22 7.96 -10.24
C GLY A 20 -6.86 6.47 -10.35
N LEU A 21 -6.02 6.06 -11.30
CA LEU A 21 -5.61 4.66 -11.49
C LEU A 21 -5.03 4.03 -10.21
N GLY A 22 -4.16 4.75 -9.49
CA GLY A 22 -3.59 4.26 -8.23
C GLY A 22 -4.66 3.94 -7.17
N LYS A 23 -5.73 4.74 -7.09
CA LYS A 23 -6.85 4.50 -6.17
C LYS A 23 -7.67 3.29 -6.61
N ALA A 24 -7.90 3.14 -7.91
CA ALA A 24 -8.61 1.98 -8.46
C ALA A 24 -7.87 0.67 -8.15
N LEU A 25 -6.54 0.65 -8.35
CA LEU A 25 -5.69 -0.50 -8.01
C LEU A 25 -5.74 -0.82 -6.51
N LEU A 26 -5.60 0.19 -5.65
CA LEU A 26 -5.71 0.02 -4.19
C LEU A 26 -7.05 -0.63 -3.79
N LEU A 27 -8.17 -0.08 -4.28
CA LEU A 27 -9.50 -0.60 -3.94
C LEU A 27 -9.73 -2.01 -4.48
N ALA A 28 -9.24 -2.31 -5.69
CA ALA A 28 -9.34 -3.65 -6.26
C ALA A 28 -8.58 -4.67 -5.41
N SER A 29 -7.35 -4.35 -4.99
CA SER A 29 -6.56 -5.21 -4.12
C SER A 29 -7.20 -5.42 -2.75
N LEU A 30 -7.68 -4.37 -2.10
CA LEU A 30 -8.34 -4.49 -0.80
C LEU A 30 -9.63 -5.33 -0.86
N ARG A 31 -10.39 -5.21 -1.95
CA ARG A 31 -11.58 -6.06 -2.17
C ARG A 31 -11.20 -7.52 -2.39
N ALA A 32 -10.15 -7.80 -3.15
CA ALA A 32 -9.64 -9.16 -3.32
C ALA A 32 -9.19 -9.77 -1.98
N MET A 33 -8.44 -9.00 -1.17
CA MET A 33 -8.06 -9.42 0.18
C MET A 33 -9.28 -9.67 1.07
N ALA A 34 -10.30 -8.81 1.04
CA ALA A 34 -11.52 -9.04 1.80
C ALA A 34 -12.24 -10.33 1.36
N ALA A 35 -12.29 -10.62 0.05
CA ALA A 35 -12.87 -11.85 -0.49
C ALA A 35 -12.09 -13.10 -0.05
N ASP A 36 -10.78 -12.99 0.12
CA ASP A 36 -9.91 -14.05 0.66
C ASP A 36 -9.98 -14.18 2.20
N GLY A 37 -10.85 -13.40 2.86
CA GLY A 37 -11.08 -13.48 4.30
C GLY A 37 -10.10 -12.66 5.16
N TYR A 38 -9.33 -11.75 4.57
CA TYR A 38 -8.49 -10.83 5.34
C TYR A 38 -9.36 -9.75 6.00
N ALA A 39 -9.36 -9.71 7.33
CA ALA A 39 -10.07 -8.68 8.10
C ALA A 39 -9.41 -7.29 8.01
N TYR A 40 -8.10 -7.24 7.75
CA TYR A 40 -7.31 -6.02 7.63
C TYR A 40 -6.18 -6.19 6.63
N ALA A 41 -5.67 -5.06 6.14
CA ALA A 41 -4.52 -4.99 5.26
C ALA A 41 -3.49 -3.99 5.81
N VAL A 42 -2.21 -4.30 5.63
CA VAL A 42 -1.08 -3.41 5.94
C VAL A 42 -0.51 -2.90 4.62
N ILE A 43 -0.37 -1.59 4.48
CA ILE A 43 0.27 -0.99 3.30
C ILE A 43 1.76 -0.87 3.60
N GLY A 44 2.57 -1.72 2.97
CA GLY A 44 4.00 -1.72 3.16
C GLY A 44 4.69 -0.69 2.28
N GLY A 45 5.64 0.06 2.86
CA GLY A 45 6.46 0.99 2.09
C GLY A 45 5.58 2.02 1.40
N ALA A 46 4.58 2.50 2.15
CA ALA A 46 3.65 3.49 1.68
C ALA A 46 4.45 4.67 1.12
N GLY A 47 4.17 5.04 -0.14
CA GLY A 47 4.58 6.32 -0.71
C GLY A 47 3.90 7.47 0.03
N PRO A 48 3.34 8.49 -0.65
CA PRO A 48 2.65 9.58 0.05
C PRO A 48 1.57 9.03 0.99
N VAL A 49 1.78 9.11 2.30
CA VAL A 49 0.89 8.50 3.30
C VAL A 49 -0.51 9.09 3.20
N GLU A 50 -0.59 10.39 2.90
CA GLU A 50 -1.84 11.14 2.72
C GLU A 50 -2.70 10.58 1.60
N PHE A 51 -2.11 9.95 0.57
CA PHE A 51 -2.87 9.29 -0.48
C PHE A 51 -3.72 8.15 0.10
N TYR A 52 -3.13 7.31 0.95
CA TYR A 52 -3.81 6.17 1.56
C TYR A 52 -4.82 6.59 2.63
N VAL A 53 -4.47 7.58 3.45
CA VAL A 53 -5.39 8.19 4.44
C VAL A 53 -6.65 8.70 3.73
N LYS A 54 -6.50 9.48 2.66
CA LYS A 54 -7.63 10.04 1.90
C LYS A 54 -8.41 8.99 1.10
N ALA A 55 -7.73 7.96 0.58
CA ALA A 55 -8.37 6.99 -0.30
C ALA A 55 -9.24 6.00 0.44
N VAL A 56 -8.80 5.52 1.61
CA VAL A 56 -9.41 4.39 2.33
C VAL A 56 -9.47 4.55 3.84
N GLY A 57 -9.08 5.71 4.39
CA GLY A 57 -9.04 5.92 5.84
C GLY A 57 -7.93 5.13 6.52
N ALA A 58 -6.84 4.81 5.81
CA ALA A 58 -5.70 4.14 6.41
C ALA A 58 -5.11 4.99 7.54
N ILE A 59 -4.67 4.35 8.62
CA ILE A 59 -3.99 5.00 9.74
C ILE A 59 -2.48 4.71 9.67
N PRO A 60 -1.62 5.70 9.92
CA PRO A 60 -0.19 5.46 10.08
C PRO A 60 0.07 4.48 11.22
N ILE A 61 1.07 3.60 11.04
CA ILE A 61 1.58 2.74 12.11
C ILE A 61 2.92 3.34 12.55
N ASP A 62 2.93 3.93 13.73
CA ASP A 62 4.12 4.59 14.28
C ASP A 62 5.29 3.61 14.44
N GLY A 63 6.50 4.05 14.09
CA GLY A 63 7.71 3.24 14.19
C GLY A 63 7.77 2.07 13.20
N SER A 64 6.89 2.01 12.20
CA SER A 64 6.82 0.90 11.24
C SER A 64 7.90 0.92 10.15
N GLU A 65 8.72 1.98 10.06
CA GLU A 65 9.79 2.10 9.08
C GLU A 65 11.14 1.54 9.56
N PRO A 66 11.97 0.92 8.68
CA PRO A 66 11.71 0.60 7.26
C PRO A 66 10.84 -0.65 7.06
N GLY A 67 10.36 -1.24 8.16
CA GLY A 67 9.45 -2.37 8.18
C GLY A 67 10.00 -3.60 7.47
N LEU A 68 9.13 -4.23 6.69
CA LEU A 68 9.42 -5.42 5.89
C LEU A 68 10.59 -5.23 4.91
N TYR A 69 10.83 -4.00 4.46
CA TYR A 69 11.75 -3.71 3.37
C TYR A 69 13.17 -3.35 3.82
N ARG A 70 13.50 -3.55 5.10
CA ARG A 70 14.84 -3.32 5.63
C ARG A 70 15.89 -4.04 4.77
N GLY A 71 16.81 -3.28 4.18
CA GLY A 71 17.87 -3.83 3.32
C GLY A 71 17.42 -4.28 1.92
N MET A 72 16.14 -4.13 1.56
CA MET A 72 15.59 -4.52 0.26
C MET A 72 15.39 -3.33 -0.70
N LEU A 73 15.17 -2.13 -0.17
CA LEU A 73 15.02 -0.92 -0.96
C LEU A 73 16.32 -0.12 -0.95
N ARG A 74 16.77 0.30 -2.14
CA ARG A 74 17.87 1.27 -2.27
C ARG A 74 17.34 2.67 -1.96
N PRO A 75 18.13 3.52 -1.28
CA PRO A 75 17.77 4.93 -1.16
C PRO A 75 17.59 5.54 -2.56
N ARG A 76 16.59 6.41 -2.69
CA ARG A 76 16.33 7.16 -3.92
C ARG A 76 17.23 8.38 -3.97
#